data_AF-R1GZP6-F1
#
_entry.id   AF-R1GZP6-F1
#
_cell.length_a   1.000
_cell.length_b   1.000
_cell.length_c   1.000
_cell.angle_alpha   90.00
_cell.angle_beta   90.00
_cell.angle_gamma   90.00
#
_symmetry.space_group_name_H-M   'P 1'
#
loop_
_entity.id
_entity.type
_entity.pdbx_description
1 polymer ?
#
loop_
_entity_poly.entity_id
_entity_poly.type
_entity_poly.pdbx_seq_one_letter_code
_entity_poly.pdbx_strand_id
1 'polypeptide(L)'
;MTNEQPLSHYSRQWLGLVAAKAKLQPTRQSERWLLHLTPDSPNARTVTLHLRWSGVQWQLLSLTNAEDWRTMSQPIDEICVDPKRRCFWRCQAGPVSLTEQPRVLASFLADLQ
;
A
#
# COMPACT_ATOMS: atom_id res chain seq x y z
N MET A 1 -22.32 -3.99 -2.51
CA MET A 1 -21.71 -2.66 -2.26
C MET A 1 -20.26 -2.69 -2.73
N THR A 2 -19.93 -1.96 -3.80
CA THR A 2 -18.55 -1.82 -4.26
C THR A 2 -17.80 -0.91 -3.30
N ASN A 3 -16.94 -1.50 -2.46
CA ASN A 3 -16.03 -0.79 -1.55
C ASN A 3 -14.87 -0.13 -2.34
N GLU A 4 -15.21 0.65 -3.37
CA GLU A 4 -14.25 1.40 -4.16
C GLU A 4 -13.94 2.73 -3.48
N GLN A 5 -12.67 3.12 -3.45
CA GLN A 5 -12.33 4.52 -3.20
C GLN A 5 -12.86 5.40 -4.33
N PRO A 6 -13.40 6.60 -4.03
CA PRO A 6 -13.68 7.59 -5.05
C PRO A 6 -12.36 8.15 -5.59
N LEU A 7 -11.76 7.42 -6.53
CA LEU A 7 -10.56 7.84 -7.22
C LEU A 7 -10.89 8.91 -8.26
N SER A 8 -10.02 9.93 -8.35
CA SER A 8 -10.08 10.90 -9.45
C SER A 8 -9.88 10.20 -10.80
N HIS A 9 -10.30 10.85 -11.89
CA HIS A 9 -10.05 10.36 -13.25
C HIS A 9 -8.56 10.05 -13.48
N TYR A 10 -7.67 10.96 -13.06
CA TYR A 10 -6.22 10.80 -13.17
C TYR A 10 -5.70 9.59 -12.39
N SER A 11 -6.19 9.39 -11.17
CA SER A 11 -5.79 8.25 -10.33
C SER A 11 -6.23 6.91 -10.95
N ARG A 12 -7.41 6.86 -11.58
CA ARG A 12 -7.87 5.65 -12.30
C ARG A 12 -7.03 5.36 -13.54
N GLN A 13 -6.70 6.39 -14.32
CA GLN A 13 -5.82 6.24 -15.47
C GLN A 13 -4.43 5.74 -15.06
N TRP A 14 -3.88 6.29 -13.98
CA TRP A 14 -2.61 5.84 -13.41
C TRP A 14 -2.66 4.35 -12.98
N LEU A 15 -3.73 3.90 -12.32
CA LEU A 15 -3.90 2.49 -11.99
C LEU A 15 -3.93 1.59 -13.23
N GLY A 16 -4.61 2.03 -14.29
CA GLY A 16 -4.60 1.32 -15.58
C GLY A 16 -3.19 1.18 -16.15
N LEU A 17 -2.38 2.25 -16.09
CA LEU A 17 -0.99 2.24 -16.53
C LEU A 17 -0.11 1.32 -15.68
N VAL A 18 -0.26 1.33 -14.36
CA VAL A 18 0.47 0.45 -13.44
C VAL A 18 0.15 -1.01 -13.73
N ALA A 19 -1.14 -1.36 -13.83
CA ALA A 19 -1.57 -2.72 -14.13
C ALA A 19 -1.07 -3.20 -15.51
N ALA A 20 -1.10 -2.32 -16.52
CA ALA A 20 -0.56 -2.61 -17.85
C ALA A 20 0.97 -2.84 -17.82
N LYS A 21 1.73 -2.00 -17.10
CA LYS A 21 3.18 -2.18 -16.92
C LYS A 21 3.52 -3.47 -16.19
N ALA A 22 2.73 -3.84 -15.19
CA ALA A 22 2.83 -5.12 -14.48
C ALA A 22 2.30 -6.31 -15.29
N LYS A 23 1.82 -6.08 -16.53
CA LYS A 23 1.28 -7.09 -17.45
C LYS A 23 0.13 -7.91 -16.83
N LEU A 24 -0.70 -7.27 -16.01
CA LEU A 24 -1.86 -7.92 -15.41
C LEU A 24 -2.93 -8.14 -16.48
N GLN A 25 -3.38 -9.39 -16.62
CA GLN A 25 -4.43 -9.79 -17.56
C GLN A 25 -5.56 -10.48 -16.80
N PRO A 26 -6.50 -9.71 -16.20
CA PRO A 26 -7.61 -10.28 -15.47
C PRO A 26 -8.50 -11.12 -16.40
N THR A 27 -8.82 -12.35 -16.01
CA THR A 27 -9.73 -13.21 -16.78
C THR A 27 -11.13 -13.25 -16.21
N ARG A 28 -11.27 -12.92 -14.92
CA ARG A 28 -12.50 -12.98 -14.15
C ARG A 28 -12.71 -11.70 -13.35
N GLN A 29 -13.98 -11.40 -13.10
CA GLN A 29 -14.36 -10.34 -12.18
C GLN A 29 -13.84 -10.66 -10.77
N SER A 30 -13.46 -9.63 -10.03
CA SER A 30 -12.99 -9.68 -8.64
C SER A 30 -11.63 -10.33 -8.40
N GLU A 31 -10.88 -10.70 -9.45
CA GLU A 31 -9.47 -11.06 -9.30
C GLU A 31 -8.70 -9.92 -8.62
N ARG A 32 -7.67 -10.27 -7.83
CA ARG A 32 -6.92 -9.34 -6.98
C ARG A 32 -5.42 -9.52 -7.14
N TRP A 33 -4.71 -8.42 -6.99
CA TRP A 33 -3.26 -8.37 -7.05
C TRP A 33 -2.71 -7.52 -5.92
N LEU A 34 -1.56 -7.94 -5.40
CA LEU A 34 -0.74 -7.13 -4.51
C LEU A 34 0.53 -6.77 -5.29
N LEU A 35 0.73 -5.49 -5.57
CA LEU A 35 1.89 -4.98 -6.29
C LEU A 35 2.79 -4.21 -5.34
N HIS A 36 4.08 -4.54 -5.33
CA HIS A 36 5.10 -3.76 -4.65
C HIS A 36 5.88 -2.98 -5.71
N LEU A 37 5.79 -1.65 -5.66
CA LEU A 37 6.40 -0.76 -6.62
C LEU A 37 7.61 -0.07 -5.99
N THR A 38 8.80 -0.44 -6.44
CA THR A 38 10.09 0.18 -6.09
C THR A 38 10.54 1.07 -7.25
N PRO A 39 10.27 2.39 -7.22
CA PRO A 39 10.69 3.28 -8.29
C PRO A 39 12.20 3.59 -8.21
N ASP A 40 12.86 3.67 -9.38
CA ASP A 40 14.30 3.96 -9.46
C ASP A 40 14.67 5.42 -9.14
N SER A 41 13.68 6.30 -9.00
CA SER A 41 13.90 7.72 -8.73
C SER A 41 14.15 7.95 -7.24
N PRO A 42 15.20 8.72 -6.86
CA PRO A 42 15.56 8.93 -5.45
C PRO A 42 14.49 9.68 -4.63
N ASN A 43 13.56 10.38 -5.30
CA ASN A 43 12.48 11.11 -4.63
C ASN A 43 11.14 10.36 -4.66
N ALA A 44 11.07 9.21 -5.33
CA ALA A 44 9.85 8.45 -5.45
C ALA A 44 9.77 7.42 -4.33
N ARG A 45 8.58 7.31 -3.72
CA ARG A 45 8.34 6.41 -2.58
C ARG A 45 8.03 5.01 -3.07
N THR A 46 8.60 4.00 -2.41
CA THR A 46 8.19 2.61 -2.61
C THR A 46 6.81 2.41 -2.03
N VAL A 47 5.91 1.75 -2.75
CA VAL A 47 4.52 1.57 -2.28
C VAL A 47 4.03 0.15 -2.52
N THR A 48 3.14 -0.33 -1.65
CA THR A 48 2.36 -1.55 -1.87
C THR A 48 0.92 -1.18 -2.23
N LEU A 49 0.45 -1.70 -3.38
CA LEU A 49 -0.89 -1.51 -3.91
C LEU A 49 -1.67 -2.81 -3.88
N HIS A 50 -2.87 -2.81 -3.33
CA HIS A 50 -3.82 -3.89 -3.47
C HIS A 50 -4.88 -3.49 -4.49
N LEU A 51 -4.91 -4.20 -5.63
CA LEU A 51 -5.80 -3.92 -6.74
C LEU A 51 -6.85 -5.02 -6.89
N ARG A 52 -8.01 -4.65 -7.42
CA ARG A 52 -9.07 -5.57 -7.85
C ARG A 52 -9.56 -5.22 -9.23
N TRP A 53 -9.81 -6.23 -10.06
CA TRP A 53 -10.50 -6.04 -11.34
C TRP A 53 -12.01 -6.07 -11.15
N SER A 54 -12.72 -5.03 -11.57
CA SER A 54 -14.18 -4.96 -11.43
C SER A 54 -14.95 -5.72 -12.52
N GLY A 55 -14.26 -6.19 -13.56
CA GLY A 55 -14.86 -6.62 -14.83
C GLY A 55 -14.72 -5.57 -15.94
N VAL A 56 -14.64 -4.28 -15.57
CA VAL A 56 -14.53 -3.16 -16.54
C VAL A 56 -13.41 -2.17 -16.21
N GLN A 57 -13.01 -2.06 -14.94
CA GLN A 57 -11.96 -1.15 -14.51
C GLN A 57 -11.18 -1.69 -13.32
N TRP A 58 -9.97 -1.15 -13.14
CA TRP A 58 -9.14 -1.40 -11.97
C TRP A 58 -9.63 -0.59 -10.77
N GLN A 59 -9.67 -1.25 -9.61
CA GLN A 59 -10.09 -0.67 -8.33
C GLN A 59 -8.95 -0.76 -7.34
N LEU A 60 -8.67 0.33 -6.63
CA LEU A 60 -7.73 0.34 -5.51
C LEU A 60 -8.46 -0.10 -4.23
N LEU A 61 -7.98 -1.20 -3.66
CA LEU A 61 -8.45 -1.75 -2.39
C LEU A 61 -7.59 -1.33 -1.20
N SER A 62 -6.31 -1.07 -1.38
CA SER A 62 -5.46 -0.46 -0.36
C SER A 62 -4.18 0.06 -0.98
N LEU A 63 -3.60 1.07 -0.36
CA LEU A 63 -2.29 1.63 -0.70
C LEU A 63 -1.55 1.84 0.61
N THR A 64 -0.32 1.38 0.69
CA THR A 64 0.58 1.62 1.83
C THR A 64 1.92 2.09 1.32
N ASN A 65 2.56 2.99 2.06
CA ASN A 65 3.98 3.25 1.86
C ASN A 65 4.77 1.99 2.23
N ALA A 66 5.83 1.67 1.49
CA ALA A 66 6.57 0.43 1.65
C ALA A 66 8.07 0.64 1.42
N GLU A 67 8.61 1.75 1.94
CA GLU A 67 10.03 2.08 1.80
C GLU A 67 10.96 0.98 2.30
N ASP A 68 12.12 0.90 1.67
CA ASP A 68 13.16 -0.06 2.01
C ASP A 68 13.58 0.08 3.48
N TRP A 69 13.86 -1.07 4.11
CA TRP A 69 14.36 -1.16 5.49
C TRP A 69 15.57 -0.26 5.78
N ARG A 70 16.33 0.09 4.75
CA ARG A 70 17.53 0.94 4.84
C ARG A 70 17.21 2.38 5.25
N THR A 71 16.01 2.88 4.98
CA THR A 71 15.59 4.25 5.34
C THR A 71 14.78 4.31 6.63
N MET A 72 14.56 3.18 7.32
CA MET A 72 13.88 3.16 8.64
C MET A 72 14.58 4.00 9.72
N SER A 73 15.79 4.52 9.46
CA SER A 73 16.45 5.52 10.31
C SER A 73 15.83 6.93 10.22
N GLN A 74 14.89 7.18 9.31
CA GLN A 74 14.21 8.46 9.16
C GLN A 74 12.74 8.33 9.58
N PRO A 75 12.16 9.36 10.23
CA PRO A 75 10.71 9.44 10.39
C PRO A 75 10.02 9.38 9.03
N ILE A 76 9.18 8.37 8.83
CA ILE A 76 8.38 8.19 7.63
C ILE A 76 6.94 8.60 7.90
N ASP A 77 6.35 9.24 6.89
CA ASP A 77 4.92 9.46 6.81
C ASP A 77 4.32 8.28 6.05
N GLU A 78 3.60 7.43 6.77
CA GLU A 78 2.92 6.27 6.22
C GLU A 78 1.45 6.59 6.10
N ILE A 79 0.95 6.58 4.87
CA ILE A 79 -0.49 6.65 4.61
C ILE A 79 -0.94 5.25 4.28
N CYS A 80 -1.92 4.79 5.03
CA CYS A 80 -2.57 3.53 4.82
C CYS A 80 -4.07 3.77 4.69
N VAL A 81 -4.67 3.15 3.67
CA VAL A 81 -6.08 3.33 3.39
C VAL A 81 -6.78 1.98 3.26
N ASP A 82 -7.83 1.79 4.05
CA ASP A 82 -8.75 0.66 3.98
C ASP A 82 -10.15 1.17 3.55
N PRO A 83 -10.49 1.07 2.25
CA PRO A 83 -11.80 1.42 1.70
C PRO A 83 -12.91 0.51 2.19
N LYS A 84 -12.60 -0.74 2.55
CA LYS A 84 -13.59 -1.69 3.07
C LYS A 84 -14.04 -1.28 4.46
N ARG A 85 -13.11 -0.83 5.31
CA ARG A 85 -13.41 -0.26 6.62
C ARG A 85 -13.75 1.23 6.58
N ARG A 86 -13.57 1.89 5.42
CA ARG A 86 -13.71 3.34 5.22
C ARG A 86 -12.82 4.15 6.18
N CYS A 87 -11.63 3.66 6.44
CA CYS A 87 -10.65 4.30 7.31
C CYS A 87 -9.41 4.67 6.50
N PHE A 88 -8.81 5.80 6.85
CA PHE A 88 -7.44 6.13 6.46
C PHE A 88 -6.68 6.50 7.72
N TRP A 89 -5.42 6.11 7.79
CA TRP A 89 -4.53 6.52 8.86
C TRP A 89 -3.26 7.09 8.25
N ARG A 90 -2.77 8.13 8.89
CA ARG A 90 -1.49 8.77 8.60
C ARG A 90 -0.63 8.55 9.82
N CYS A 91 0.31 7.62 9.72
CA CYS A 91 1.27 7.34 10.78
C CYS A 91 2.54 8.12 10.51
N GLN A 92 3.01 8.87 11.51
CA GLN A 92 4.37 9.39 11.51
C GLN A 92 5.19 8.44 12.38
N ALA A 93 5.86 7.47 11.75
CA ALA A 93 6.64 6.46 12.45
C ALA A 93 8.13 6.79 12.31
N GLY A 94 8.86 6.80 13.43
CA GLY A 94 10.31 6.99 13.47
C GLY A 94 11.06 5.70 13.80
N PRO A 95 12.40 5.69 13.64
CA PRO A 95 13.21 4.58 14.12
C PRO A 95 12.95 4.33 15.61
N VAL A 96 12.77 3.05 15.97
CA VAL A 96 12.79 2.61 17.36
C VAL A 96 14.24 2.59 17.82
N SER A 97 14.54 3.16 19.00
CA SER A 97 15.90 3.09 19.54
C SER A 97 16.31 1.64 19.81
N LEU A 98 17.61 1.34 19.73
CA LEU A 98 18.13 -0.01 19.96
C LEU A 98 17.76 -0.57 21.35
N THR A 99 17.62 0.31 22.35
CA THR A 99 17.20 -0.08 23.70
C THR A 99 15.71 -0.45 23.79
N GLU A 100 14.86 0.18 22.97
CA GLU A 100 13.41 -0.08 22.94
C GLU A 100 13.03 -1.21 21.98
N GLN A 101 13.89 -1.53 21.01
CA GLN A 101 13.63 -2.54 19.97
C GLN A 101 13.17 -3.91 20.53
N PRO A 102 13.80 -4.49 21.57
CA PRO A 102 13.35 -5.78 22.11
C PRO A 102 11.93 -5.72 22.67
N ARG A 103 11.58 -4.62 23.35
CA ARG A 103 10.25 -4.43 23.96
C ARG A 103 9.18 -4.23 22.90
N VAL A 104 9.44 -3.39 21.91
CA VAL A 104 8.51 -3.11 20.80
C VAL A 104 8.27 -4.37 19.97
N LEU A 105 9.32 -5.13 19.66
CA LEU A 105 9.20 -6.39 18.94
C LEU A 105 8.39 -7.43 19.73
N ALA A 106 8.68 -7.60 21.03
CA ALA A 106 7.95 -8.53 21.88
C ALA A 106 6.45 -8.18 21.96
N SER A 107 6.12 -6.90 22.13
CA SER A 107 4.73 -6.43 22.13
C SER A 107 4.02 -6.72 20.81
N PHE A 108 4.66 -6.38 19.69
CA PHE A 108 4.09 -6.61 18.36
C PHE A 108 3.83 -8.10 18.10
N LEU A 109 4.78 -8.97 18.45
CA LEU A 109 4.62 -10.42 18.28
C LEU A 109 3.50 -10.99 19.17
N ALA A 110 3.30 -10.44 20.37
CA ALA A 110 2.20 -10.84 21.24
C ALA A 110 0.83 -10.45 20.66
N ASP A 111 0.73 -9.31 19.97
CA ASP A 111 -0.51 -8.84 19.33
C ASP A 111 -0.90 -9.65 18.08
N LEU A 112 0.00 -10.49 17.56
CA LEU A 112 -0.25 -11.36 16.40
C LEU A 112 -0.81 -12.75 16.76
N GLN A 113 -0.87 -13.10 18.04
CA GLN A 113 -1.37 -14.39 18.54
C GLN A 113 -2.86 -14.32 18.88
#